data_AF-A0A9D6TVA6-F1
#
_entry.id   AF-A0A9D6TVA6-F1
#
_cell.length_a   1.000
_cell.length_b   1.000
_cell.length_c   1.000
_cell.angle_alpha   90.00
_cell.angle_beta   90.00
_cell.angle_gamma   90.00
#
_symmetry.space_group_name_H-M   'P 1'
#
loop_
_entity.id
_entity.type
_entity.pdbx_description
1 polymer ?
#
loop_
_entity_poly.entity_id
_entity_poly.type
_entity_poly.pdbx_seq_one_letter_code
_entity_poly.pdbx_strand_id
1 'polypeptide(L)'
;MISGKSALRLVALLIVGPVALAEGLDVDLEPYLAAARAGAVGVLDGRAFEESRTPDGRPKPLGGTTLTLLPRSDGFLGALEEIKRQSRDSMQAYRTSATSVRQAREAYEAELRLRGGAPLVLTAVVAPDGTFELGEVPEGAWVLIATRSVLVDKTTTPIKKKDRSTFLLGPRVVGYHAVSTWLLPMRVAGGRSERVELTDRNVWLTGIAERTGPDSGR
;
A
#
# COMPACT_ATOMS: atom_id res chain seq x y z
N MET A 1 9.87 -43.38 -44.21
CA MET A 1 9.88 -44.16 -42.95
C MET A 1 10.63 -43.36 -41.89
N ILE A 2 9.94 -43.07 -40.78
CA ILE A 2 10.43 -42.72 -39.42
C ILE A 2 11.22 -41.39 -39.33
N SER A 3 10.58 -40.23 -39.09
CA SER A 3 10.02 -39.71 -37.81
C SER A 3 11.09 -39.34 -36.77
N GLY A 4 11.15 -38.05 -36.42
CA GLY A 4 12.02 -37.53 -35.35
C GLY A 4 11.73 -36.06 -35.03
N LYS A 5 10.48 -35.73 -34.68
CA LYS A 5 10.10 -34.41 -34.15
C LYS A 5 10.74 -34.24 -32.76
N SER A 6 11.73 -33.35 -32.63
CA SER A 6 12.17 -32.88 -31.32
C SER A 6 11.42 -31.59 -30.99
N ALA A 7 10.43 -31.76 -30.13
CA ALA A 7 9.50 -30.73 -29.71
C ALA A 7 10.17 -29.64 -28.86
N LEU A 8 9.86 -28.41 -29.25
CA LEU A 8 9.93 -27.18 -28.49
C LEU A 8 9.41 -27.40 -27.04
N ARG A 9 10.24 -27.14 -26.03
CA ARG A 9 9.78 -27.04 -24.63
C ARG A 9 9.95 -25.61 -24.16
N LEU A 10 8.93 -24.79 -24.43
CA LEU A 10 8.66 -23.59 -23.65
C LEU A 10 8.06 -24.06 -22.31
N VAL A 11 8.78 -23.84 -21.22
CA VAL A 11 8.21 -23.91 -19.87
C VAL A 11 8.02 -22.48 -19.41
N ALA A 12 6.86 -21.90 -19.74
CA ALA A 12 6.39 -20.69 -19.11
C ALA A 12 5.80 -21.07 -17.74
N LEU A 13 6.61 -20.96 -16.69
CA LEU A 13 6.14 -21.12 -15.32
C LEU A 13 5.42 -19.83 -14.91
N LEU A 14 4.15 -19.71 -15.30
CA LEU A 14 3.24 -18.70 -14.79
C LEU A 14 2.81 -19.13 -13.38
N ILE A 15 3.53 -18.64 -12.36
CA ILE A 15 3.06 -18.71 -10.98
C ILE A 15 1.95 -17.66 -10.86
N VAL A 16 0.73 -18.04 -11.23
CA VAL A 16 -0.48 -17.31 -10.88
C VAL A 16 -0.73 -17.62 -9.41
N GLY A 17 -0.35 -16.71 -8.52
CA GLY A 17 -0.81 -16.75 -7.13
C GLY A 17 -2.34 -16.72 -7.10
N PRO A 18 -2.98 -17.33 -6.09
CA PRO A 18 -4.43 -17.31 -5.98
C PRO A 18 -4.90 -15.86 -5.92
N VAL A 19 -5.49 -15.38 -7.01
CA VAL A 19 -6.35 -14.21 -6.98
C VAL A 19 -7.57 -14.70 -6.21
N ALA A 20 -7.70 -14.28 -4.95
CA ALA A 20 -8.96 -14.43 -4.24
C ALA A 20 -10.03 -13.83 -5.15
N LEU A 21 -10.88 -14.69 -5.71
CA LEU A 21 -12.03 -14.26 -6.48
C LEU A 21 -12.83 -13.33 -5.58
N ALA A 22 -13.15 -12.15 -6.09
CA ALA A 22 -13.93 -11.15 -5.40
C ALA A 22 -15.21 -11.79 -4.84
N GLU A 23 -15.23 -12.10 -3.56
CA GLU A 23 -16.48 -12.11 -2.80
C GLU A 23 -17.05 -10.70 -3.01
N GLY A 24 -18.25 -10.61 -3.59
CA GLY A 24 -18.84 -9.34 -3.96
C GLY A 24 -18.78 -8.36 -2.78
N LEU A 25 -18.57 -7.08 -3.09
CA LEU A 25 -18.43 -6.02 -2.09
C LEU A 25 -19.40 -6.20 -0.92
N ASP A 26 -18.86 -6.48 0.27
CA ASP A 26 -19.57 -6.73 1.53
C ASP A 26 -19.95 -5.45 2.26
N VAL A 27 -20.02 -4.33 1.54
CA VAL A 27 -20.42 -3.02 2.08
C VAL A 27 -21.64 -2.50 1.33
N ASP A 28 -22.62 -2.02 2.09
CA ASP A 28 -23.73 -1.24 1.56
C ASP A 28 -23.29 0.22 1.40
N LEU A 29 -23.36 0.73 0.16
CA LEU A 29 -22.93 2.07 -0.20
C LEU A 29 -24.02 3.12 -0.02
N GLU A 30 -25.29 2.73 -0.05
CA GLU A 30 -26.40 3.68 -0.03
C GLU A 30 -26.42 4.53 1.24
N PRO A 31 -26.11 4.02 2.46
CA PRO A 31 -26.02 4.84 3.65
C PRO A 31 -25.00 5.98 3.54
N TYR A 32 -23.81 5.71 2.96
CA TYR A 32 -22.78 6.72 2.77
C TYR A 32 -23.21 7.77 1.74
N LEU A 33 -23.81 7.32 0.64
CA LEU A 33 -24.30 8.22 -0.41
C LEU A 33 -25.47 9.08 0.08
N ALA A 34 -26.38 8.51 0.87
CA ALA A 34 -27.48 9.22 1.50
C ALA A 34 -26.95 10.26 2.51
N ALA A 35 -25.97 9.90 3.33
CA ALA A 35 -25.32 10.83 4.26
C ALA A 35 -24.67 12.01 3.52
N ALA A 36 -23.95 11.73 2.42
CA ALA A 36 -23.37 12.76 1.57
C ALA A 36 -24.45 13.70 0.99
N ARG A 37 -25.53 13.16 0.42
CA ARG A 37 -26.66 13.95 -0.13
C ARG A 37 -27.37 14.78 0.93
N ALA A 38 -27.44 14.29 2.17
CA ALA A 38 -28.06 14.98 3.30
C ALA A 38 -27.14 16.01 3.97
N GLY A 39 -25.86 16.11 3.56
CA GLY A 39 -24.88 16.95 4.25
C GLY A 39 -24.49 16.42 5.64
N ALA A 40 -24.80 15.17 5.95
CA ALA A 40 -24.36 14.49 7.17
C ALA A 40 -22.90 14.05 6.99
N VAL A 41 -22.01 15.03 6.98
CA VAL A 41 -20.58 14.87 6.75
C VAL A 41 -19.78 15.34 7.95
N GLY A 42 -18.66 14.68 8.21
CA GLY A 42 -17.66 15.08 9.19
C GLY A 42 -16.37 15.55 8.52
N VAL A 43 -15.39 15.84 9.36
CA VAL A 43 -14.02 16.19 8.96
C VAL A 43 -13.07 15.17 9.57
N LEU A 44 -12.05 14.77 8.82
CA LEU A 44 -10.96 13.96 9.33
C LEU A 44 -9.68 14.80 9.27
N ASP A 45 -9.21 15.27 10.42
CA ASP A 45 -7.95 16.01 10.55
C ASP A 45 -6.91 15.17 11.27
N GLY A 46 -5.64 15.45 11.02
CA GLY A 46 -4.61 14.68 11.69
C GLY A 46 -3.19 15.12 11.43
N ARG A 47 -2.28 14.34 12.03
CA ARG A 47 -0.84 14.53 11.89
C ARG A 47 -0.14 13.21 11.63
N ALA A 48 0.89 13.25 10.80
CA ALA A 48 1.82 12.16 10.60
C ALA A 48 3.25 12.60 10.98
N PHE A 49 3.87 11.91 11.93
CA PHE A 49 5.20 12.24 12.43
C PHE A 49 5.96 11.02 12.97
N GLU A 50 7.28 11.02 12.83
CA GLU A 50 8.16 10.11 13.57
C GLU A 50 8.28 10.64 15.00
N GLU A 51 7.98 9.80 15.98
CA GLU A 51 8.14 10.16 17.39
C GLU A 51 9.62 10.39 17.71
N SER A 52 9.88 11.35 18.60
CA SER A 52 11.24 11.57 19.06
C SER A 52 11.76 10.37 19.85
N ARG A 53 13.03 10.04 19.61
CA ARG A 53 13.77 9.03 20.39
C ARG A 53 14.37 9.58 21.67
N THR A 54 14.34 10.91 21.84
CA THR A 54 14.79 11.60 23.05
C THR A 54 13.63 12.40 23.67
N PRO A 55 13.60 12.59 25.00
CA PRO A 55 12.52 13.33 25.67
C PRO A 55 12.30 14.75 25.11
N ASP A 56 13.39 15.44 24.73
CA ASP A 56 13.34 16.83 24.24
C ASP A 56 13.44 16.96 22.71
N GLY A 57 13.55 15.83 22.00
CA GLY A 57 13.63 15.87 20.55
C GLY A 57 12.28 16.24 19.93
N ARG A 58 12.32 17.03 18.85
CA ARG A 58 11.11 17.43 18.14
C ARG A 58 10.61 16.25 17.29
N PRO A 59 9.30 15.95 17.28
CA PRO A 59 8.72 15.03 16.32
C PRO A 59 9.05 15.44 14.89
N LYS A 60 9.38 14.47 14.04
CA LYS A 60 9.76 14.74 12.65
C LYS A 60 8.56 14.49 11.73
N PRO A 61 8.08 15.50 10.98
CA PRO A 61 6.96 15.31 10.06
C PRO A 61 7.17 14.20 9.03
N LEU A 62 6.10 13.46 8.75
CA LEU A 62 6.02 12.43 7.71
C LEU A 62 5.32 12.96 6.45
N GLY A 63 5.72 14.16 5.99
CA GLY A 63 5.19 14.76 4.77
C GLY A 63 5.36 13.88 3.53
N GLY A 64 4.43 14.01 2.58
CA GLY A 64 4.37 13.20 1.37
C GLY A 64 3.78 11.79 1.57
N THR A 65 3.26 11.49 2.76
CA THR A 65 2.48 10.26 2.99
C THR A 65 1.14 10.35 2.26
N THR A 66 0.81 9.35 1.45
CA THR A 66 -0.45 9.29 0.72
C THR A 66 -1.53 8.65 1.59
N LEU A 67 -2.67 9.31 1.70
CA LEU A 67 -3.85 8.87 2.44
C LEU A 67 -4.93 8.42 1.46
N THR A 68 -5.56 7.29 1.76
CA THR A 68 -6.76 6.82 1.08
C THR A 68 -7.77 6.41 2.14
N LEU A 69 -8.93 7.06 2.15
CA LEU A 69 -10.05 6.74 3.02
C LEU A 69 -11.12 6.03 2.19
N LEU A 70 -11.56 4.88 2.69
CA LEU A 70 -12.46 3.98 1.97
C LEU A 70 -13.58 3.49 2.91
N PRO A 71 -14.78 3.19 2.40
CA PRO A 71 -15.82 2.54 3.19
C PRO A 71 -15.28 1.26 3.84
N ARG A 72 -15.61 1.03 5.11
CA ARG A 72 -15.14 -0.16 5.84
C ARG A 72 -15.78 -1.42 5.28
N SER A 73 -14.95 -2.38 4.88
CA SER A 73 -15.31 -3.74 4.48
C SER A 73 -14.54 -4.73 5.33
N ASP A 74 -15.22 -5.72 5.90
CA ASP A 74 -14.56 -6.72 6.74
C ASP A 74 -13.79 -7.73 5.88
N GLY A 75 -14.29 -8.08 4.69
CA GLY A 75 -13.59 -8.90 3.72
C GLY A 75 -12.29 -8.24 3.23
N PHE A 76 -12.32 -6.94 2.93
CA PHE A 76 -11.13 -6.19 2.55
C PHE A 76 -10.09 -6.12 3.69
N LEU A 77 -10.53 -5.81 4.91
CA LEU A 77 -9.65 -5.81 6.09
C LEU A 77 -9.04 -7.19 6.35
N GLY A 78 -9.84 -8.26 6.21
CA GLY A 78 -9.38 -9.64 6.32
C GLY A 78 -8.31 -9.99 5.28
N ALA A 79 -8.49 -9.56 4.03
CA ALA A 79 -7.49 -9.75 2.97
C ALA A 79 -6.17 -9.04 3.28
N LEU A 80 -6.23 -7.81 3.83
CA LEU A 80 -5.02 -7.09 4.25
C LEU A 80 -4.32 -7.80 5.42
N GLU A 81 -5.06 -8.24 6.44
CA GLU A 81 -4.48 -8.99 7.56
C GLU A 81 -3.85 -10.31 7.12
N GLU A 82 -4.44 -11.00 6.14
CA GLU A 82 -3.87 -12.21 5.56
C GLU A 82 -2.55 -11.91 4.82
N ILE A 83 -2.46 -10.83 4.04
CA ILE A 83 -1.21 -10.39 3.41
C ILE A 83 -0.14 -10.12 4.48
N LYS A 84 -0.49 -9.42 5.55
CA LYS A 84 0.43 -9.15 6.67
C LYS A 84 0.88 -10.43 7.36
N ARG A 85 -0.04 -11.39 7.59
CA ARG A 85 0.28 -12.69 8.17
C ARG A 85 1.28 -13.45 7.30
N GLN A 86 0.98 -13.59 6.00
CA GLN A 86 1.83 -14.29 5.02
C GLN A 86 3.20 -13.64 4.85
N SER A 87 3.30 -12.31 5.00
CA SER A 87 4.57 -11.60 4.91
C SER A 87 5.62 -12.06 5.93
N ARG A 88 5.18 -12.67 7.04
CA ARG A 88 6.05 -13.20 8.10
C ARG A 88 6.54 -14.62 7.80
N ASP A 89 5.87 -15.32 6.88
CA ASP A 89 6.10 -16.74 6.61
C ASP A 89 7.33 -16.96 5.71
N SER A 90 7.71 -15.97 4.88
CA SER A 90 8.91 -16.06 4.05
C SER A 90 9.47 -14.70 3.61
N MET A 91 10.76 -14.67 3.26
CA MET A 91 11.43 -13.49 2.71
C MET A 91 10.81 -13.04 1.38
N GLN A 92 10.35 -13.98 0.54
CA GLN A 92 9.70 -13.66 -0.72
C GLN A 92 8.35 -12.98 -0.49
N ALA A 93 7.53 -13.51 0.42
CA ALA A 93 6.26 -12.90 0.80
C ALA A 93 6.45 -11.51 1.40
N TYR A 94 7.49 -11.31 2.23
CA TYR A 94 7.87 -10.00 2.73
C TYR A 94 8.20 -9.00 1.61
N ARG A 95 8.99 -9.41 0.61
CA ARG A 95 9.37 -8.58 -0.56
C ARG A 95 8.21 -8.20 -1.45
N THR A 96 7.15 -9.00 -1.50
CA THR A 96 5.96 -8.70 -2.32
C THR A 96 4.84 -8.04 -1.53
N SER A 97 4.89 -8.06 -0.19
CA SER A 97 3.81 -7.61 0.69
C SER A 97 3.30 -6.19 0.40
N ALA A 98 4.21 -5.22 0.17
CA ALA A 98 3.83 -3.85 -0.16
C ALA A 98 3.06 -3.77 -1.49
N THR A 99 3.50 -4.55 -2.50
CA THR A 99 2.81 -4.65 -3.78
C THR A 99 1.46 -5.33 -3.63
N SER A 100 1.36 -6.39 -2.83
CA SER A 100 0.10 -7.10 -2.56
C SER A 100 -0.92 -6.20 -1.86
N VAL A 101 -0.50 -5.41 -0.86
CA VAL A 101 -1.38 -4.42 -0.20
C VAL A 101 -1.89 -3.38 -1.20
N ARG A 102 -0.99 -2.84 -2.04
CA ARG A 102 -1.38 -1.88 -3.08
C ARG A 102 -2.41 -2.47 -4.04
N GLN A 103 -2.17 -3.70 -4.51
CA GLN A 103 -3.09 -4.40 -5.43
C GLN A 103 -4.43 -4.71 -4.78
N ALA A 104 -4.46 -5.15 -3.53
CA ALA A 104 -5.70 -5.38 -2.78
C ALA A 104 -6.52 -4.09 -2.64
N ARG A 105 -5.86 -2.97 -2.31
CA ARG A 105 -6.50 -1.65 -2.24
C ARG A 105 -7.06 -1.22 -3.61
N GLU A 106 -6.27 -1.33 -4.67
CA GLU A 106 -6.70 -0.96 -6.04
C GLU A 106 -7.87 -1.82 -6.52
N ALA A 107 -7.88 -3.12 -6.19
CA ALA A 107 -9.00 -4.01 -6.49
C ALA A 107 -10.28 -3.58 -5.74
N TYR A 108 -10.16 -3.24 -4.45
CA TYR A 108 -11.30 -2.75 -3.67
C TYR A 108 -11.82 -1.41 -4.20
N GLU A 109 -10.95 -0.46 -4.55
CA GLU A 109 -11.32 0.79 -5.20
C GLU A 109 -12.02 0.57 -6.55
N ALA A 110 -11.59 -0.44 -7.32
CA ALA A 110 -12.25 -0.81 -8.57
C ALA A 110 -13.67 -1.35 -8.34
N GLU A 111 -13.86 -2.23 -7.36
CA GLU A 111 -15.18 -2.75 -6.96
C GLU A 111 -16.12 -1.64 -6.48
N LEU A 112 -15.62 -0.70 -5.65
CA LEU A 112 -16.38 0.48 -5.24
C LEU A 112 -16.85 1.28 -6.45
N ARG A 113 -15.96 1.54 -7.41
CA ARG A 113 -16.28 2.29 -8.63
C ARG A 113 -17.33 1.59 -9.49
N LEU A 114 -17.22 0.27 -9.67
CA LEU A 114 -18.19 -0.52 -10.42
C LEU A 114 -19.61 -0.44 -9.84
N ARG A 115 -19.72 -0.21 -8.53
CA ARG A 115 -20.99 -0.08 -7.79
C ARG A 115 -21.44 1.36 -7.56
N GLY A 116 -20.81 2.33 -8.23
CA GLY A 116 -21.16 3.75 -8.10
C GLY A 116 -20.58 4.45 -6.87
N GLY A 117 -19.76 3.77 -6.07
CA GLY A 117 -19.08 4.31 -4.89
C GLY A 117 -17.81 5.10 -5.20
N ALA A 118 -17.56 5.51 -6.45
CA ALA A 118 -16.38 6.29 -6.81
C ALA A 118 -16.20 7.59 -5.99
N PRO A 119 -17.27 8.35 -5.67
CA PRO A 119 -17.17 9.53 -4.80
C PRO A 119 -16.76 9.21 -3.35
N LEU A 120 -16.83 7.95 -2.93
CA LEU A 120 -16.47 7.51 -1.58
C LEU A 120 -14.99 7.11 -1.47
N VAL A 121 -14.22 7.20 -2.55
CA VAL A 121 -12.77 7.01 -2.52
C VAL A 121 -12.12 8.38 -2.30
N LEU A 122 -11.87 8.71 -1.04
CA LEU A 122 -11.29 10.00 -0.67
C LEU A 122 -9.78 9.86 -0.53
N THR A 123 -9.03 10.83 -1.07
CA THR A 123 -7.56 10.80 -1.05
C THR A 123 -7.00 12.15 -0.62
N ALA A 124 -5.89 12.11 0.10
CA ALA A 124 -5.14 13.29 0.50
C ALA A 124 -3.65 12.96 0.56
N VAL A 125 -2.82 14.00 0.65
CA VAL A 125 -1.39 13.85 0.88
C VAL A 125 -1.03 14.67 2.10
N VAL A 126 -0.27 14.08 3.01
CA VAL A 126 0.22 14.77 4.21
C VAL A 126 1.16 15.90 3.79
N ALA A 127 0.89 17.10 4.29
CA ALA A 127 1.67 18.29 4.04
C ALA A 127 3.10 18.18 4.60
N PRO A 128 4.06 19.02 4.16
CA PRO A 128 5.45 18.97 4.63
C PRO A 128 5.62 19.17 6.15
N ASP A 129 4.68 19.86 6.80
CA ASP A 129 4.66 20.05 8.26
C ASP A 129 4.05 18.85 9.02
N GLY A 130 3.59 17.83 8.29
CA GLY A 130 3.04 16.60 8.83
C GLY A 130 1.53 16.67 9.05
N THR A 131 0.85 17.76 8.70
CA THR A 131 -0.61 17.88 8.87
C THR A 131 -1.38 17.39 7.66
N PHE A 132 -2.63 17.00 7.87
CA PHE A 132 -3.57 16.70 6.80
C PHE A 132 -5.01 16.95 7.24
N GLU A 133 -5.88 17.17 6.26
CA GLU A 133 -7.31 17.29 6.45
C GLU A 133 -8.04 16.66 5.25
N LEU A 134 -9.12 15.94 5.55
CA LEU A 134 -10.09 15.42 4.61
C LEU A 134 -11.46 15.95 5.04
N GLY A 135 -11.98 16.91 4.29
CA GLY A 135 -13.32 17.47 4.52
C GLY A 135 -14.43 16.63 3.86
N GLU A 136 -15.67 16.95 4.24
CA GLU A 136 -16.89 16.40 3.63
C GLU A 136 -16.97 14.87 3.64
N VAL A 137 -16.42 14.22 4.68
CA VAL A 137 -16.45 12.75 4.78
C VAL A 137 -17.85 12.31 5.23
N PRO A 138 -18.59 11.52 4.44
CA PRO A 138 -19.93 11.08 4.84
C PRO A 138 -19.93 10.29 6.15
N GLU A 139 -20.96 10.49 6.97
CA GLU A 139 -21.16 9.70 8.19
C GLU A 139 -21.15 8.20 7.87
N GLY A 140 -20.38 7.42 8.64
CA GLY A 140 -20.26 5.99 8.41
C GLY A 140 -19.01 5.36 9.01
N ALA A 141 -18.82 4.08 8.70
CA ALA A 141 -17.63 3.33 9.09
C ALA A 141 -16.59 3.37 7.97
N TRP A 142 -15.37 3.78 8.29
CA TRP A 142 -14.32 4.00 7.32
C TRP A 142 -13.07 3.22 7.69
N VAL A 143 -12.21 3.01 6.70
CA VAL A 143 -10.83 2.57 6.88
C VAL A 143 -9.90 3.60 6.24
N LEU A 144 -8.98 4.14 7.02
CA LEU A 144 -7.89 4.96 6.53
C LEU A 144 -6.69 4.06 6.26
N ILE A 145 -6.18 4.13 5.04
CA ILE A 145 -4.91 3.54 4.64
C ILE A 145 -3.95 4.69 4.35
N ALA A 146 -2.85 4.75 5.08
CA ALA A 146 -1.76 5.67 4.76
C ALA A 146 -0.57 4.88 4.24
N THR A 147 0.09 5.38 3.20
CA THR A 147 1.30 4.75 2.64
C THR A 147 2.40 5.78 2.45
N ARG A 148 3.60 5.44 2.91
CA ARG A 148 4.80 6.24 2.71
C ARG A 148 5.91 5.37 2.14
N SER A 149 6.44 5.80 0.99
CA SER A 149 7.56 5.14 0.32
C SER A 149 8.83 5.96 0.50
N VAL A 150 9.84 5.37 1.13
CA VAL A 150 11.16 5.98 1.29
C VAL A 150 12.16 5.19 0.46
N LEU A 151 12.88 5.87 -0.44
CA LEU A 151 13.97 5.25 -1.17
C LEU A 151 15.13 4.96 -0.21
N VAL A 152 15.58 3.71 -0.21
CA VAL A 152 16.79 3.27 0.47
C VAL A 152 17.82 2.94 -0.59
N ASP A 153 18.78 3.86 -0.77
CA ASP A 153 19.94 3.63 -1.62
C ASP A 153 20.89 2.65 -0.96
N LYS A 154 21.15 1.51 -1.62
CA LYS A 154 22.32 0.68 -1.31
C LYS A 154 23.42 1.12 -2.27
N THR A 155 24.24 2.10 -1.86
CA THR A 155 25.45 2.44 -2.60
C THR A 155 26.27 1.16 -2.75
N THR A 156 26.37 0.67 -3.97
CA THR A 156 27.11 -0.55 -4.30
C THR A 156 28.58 -0.32 -3.93
N THR A 157 29.16 -1.21 -3.12
CA THR A 157 30.61 -1.23 -2.89
C THR A 157 31.31 -1.23 -4.25
N PRO A 158 32.21 -0.28 -4.55
CA PRO A 158 32.83 -0.19 -5.86
C PRO A 158 33.63 -1.47 -6.14
N ILE A 159 33.22 -2.20 -7.17
CA ILE A 159 33.89 -3.43 -7.59
C ILE A 159 35.26 -3.09 -8.17
N LYS A 160 36.30 -3.71 -7.63
CA LYS A 160 37.67 -3.59 -8.14
C LYS A 160 37.71 -4.09 -9.59
N LYS A 161 38.41 -3.39 -10.48
CA LYS A 161 38.54 -3.70 -11.92
C LYS A 161 38.88 -5.18 -12.22
N LYS A 162 39.53 -5.88 -11.28
CA LYS A 162 39.98 -7.27 -11.40
C LYS A 162 38.86 -8.31 -11.34
N ASP A 163 37.68 -7.97 -10.78
CA ASP A 163 36.57 -8.92 -10.60
C ASP A 163 35.49 -8.82 -11.70
N ARG A 164 35.68 -7.94 -12.70
CA ARG A 164 34.72 -7.73 -13.81
C ARG A 164 34.72 -8.84 -14.85
N SER A 165 35.77 -9.65 -14.95
CA SER A 165 35.97 -10.58 -16.06
C SER A 165 35.56 -12.03 -15.78
N THR A 166 35.03 -12.36 -14.59
CA THR A 166 34.84 -13.77 -14.18
C THR A 166 33.39 -14.13 -13.81
N PHE A 167 32.48 -13.16 -13.69
CA PHE A 167 31.10 -13.44 -13.28
C PHE A 167 30.09 -12.82 -14.24
N LEU A 168 29.17 -13.65 -14.76
CA LEU A 168 27.88 -13.19 -15.30
C LEU A 168 27.15 -12.48 -14.16
N LEU A 169 27.13 -11.15 -14.22
CA LEU A 169 26.51 -10.32 -13.20
C LEU A 169 24.99 -10.43 -13.35
N GLY A 170 24.36 -11.25 -12.50
CA GLY A 170 22.91 -11.27 -12.34
C GLY A 170 22.35 -9.88 -11.98
N PRO A 171 21.03 -9.65 -12.16
CA PRO A 171 20.41 -8.35 -11.97
C PRO A 171 20.72 -7.79 -10.59
N ARG A 172 21.43 -6.65 -10.56
CA ARG A 172 21.79 -5.98 -9.31
C ARG A 172 20.62 -5.13 -8.84
N VAL A 173 20.17 -5.36 -7.61
CA VAL A 173 19.24 -4.45 -6.92
C VAL A 173 19.95 -3.11 -6.73
N VAL A 174 19.55 -2.09 -7.49
CA VAL A 174 20.15 -0.73 -7.49
C VAL A 174 19.68 0.10 -6.28
N GLY A 175 18.60 -0.34 -5.62
CA GLY A 175 17.98 0.28 -4.45
C GLY A 175 16.60 -0.34 -4.22
N TYR A 176 15.95 -0.01 -3.11
CA TYR A 176 14.58 -0.45 -2.84
C TYR A 176 13.79 0.66 -2.15
N HIS A 177 12.48 0.67 -2.31
CA HIS A 177 11.60 1.50 -1.49
C HIS A 177 11.17 0.70 -0.28
N ALA A 178 11.43 1.23 0.92
CA ALA A 178 10.73 0.79 2.12
C ALA A 178 9.36 1.46 2.13
N VAL A 179 8.30 0.66 2.11
CA VAL A 179 6.91 1.14 2.12
C VAL A 179 6.33 0.89 3.50
N SER A 180 6.06 1.97 4.24
CA SER A 180 5.33 1.90 5.51
C SER A 180 3.84 2.12 5.25
N THR A 181 3.02 1.23 5.80
CA THR A 181 1.56 1.25 5.68
C THR A 181 0.94 1.37 7.05
N TRP A 182 0.04 2.33 7.22
CA TRP A 182 -0.87 2.43 8.35
C TRP A 182 -2.26 1.96 7.94
N LEU A 183 -2.96 1.29 8.84
CA LEU A 183 -4.32 0.79 8.64
C LEU A 183 -5.14 1.12 9.88
N LEU A 184 -6.08 2.08 9.76
CA LEU A 184 -6.88 2.55 10.88
C LEU A 184 -8.37 2.47 10.52
N PRO A 185 -9.11 1.50 11.08
CA PRO A 185 -10.56 1.54 11.04
C PRO A 185 -11.10 2.63 11.97
N MET A 186 -12.10 3.37 11.53
CA MET A 186 -12.67 4.49 12.26
C MET A 186 -14.16 4.66 11.94
N ARG A 187 -14.85 5.49 12.74
CA ARG A 187 -16.21 5.93 12.46
C ARG A 187 -16.22 7.44 12.37
N VAL A 188 -16.83 7.98 11.33
CA VAL A 188 -17.03 9.41 11.16
C VAL A 188 -18.49 9.69 11.46
N ALA A 189 -18.74 10.66 12.34
CA ALA A 189 -20.08 11.15 12.65
C ALA A 189 -20.32 12.50 11.98
N GLY A 190 -21.56 12.76 11.54
CA GLY A 190 -21.92 14.04 10.94
C GLY A 190 -21.65 15.23 11.86
N GLY A 191 -21.09 16.30 11.30
CA GLY A 191 -20.77 17.54 12.02
C GLY A 191 -19.63 17.44 13.03
N ARG A 192 -18.91 16.31 13.08
CA ARG A 192 -17.76 16.12 13.98
C ARG A 192 -16.45 16.10 13.22
N SER A 193 -15.40 16.54 13.91
CA SER A 193 -14.02 16.35 13.50
C SER A 193 -13.45 15.13 14.23
N GLU A 194 -12.98 14.16 13.46
CA GLU A 194 -12.26 13.00 13.96
C GLU A 194 -10.76 13.24 13.79
N ARG A 195 -10.00 13.08 14.88
CA ARG A 195 -8.55 13.35 14.89
C ARG A 195 -7.74 12.07 14.77
N VAL A 196 -6.80 12.05 13.83
CA VAL A 196 -5.92 10.90 13.57
C VAL A 196 -4.45 11.24 13.77
N GLU A 197 -3.73 10.33 14.43
CA GLU A 197 -2.27 10.39 14.53
C GLU A 197 -1.63 9.17 13.87
N LEU A 198 -0.75 9.44 12.90
CA LEU A 198 0.07 8.44 12.22
C LEU A 198 1.50 8.58 12.72
N THR A 199 1.99 7.58 13.45
CA THR A 199 3.34 7.59 14.00
C THR A 199 4.16 6.41 13.48
N ASP A 200 5.48 6.50 13.57
CA ASP A 200 6.35 5.36 13.26
C ASP A 200 6.09 4.14 14.17
N ARG A 201 5.44 4.35 15.32
CA ARG A 201 5.09 3.30 16.28
C ARG A 201 3.79 2.56 15.98
N ASN A 202 2.86 3.18 15.26
CA ASN A 202 1.58 2.57 14.89
C ASN A 202 1.52 2.12 13.42
N VAL A 203 2.69 1.97 12.78
CA VAL A 203 2.81 1.35 11.46
C VAL A 203 2.26 -0.08 11.52
N TRP A 204 1.31 -0.37 10.64
CA TRP A 204 0.66 -1.67 10.59
C TRP A 204 1.50 -2.71 9.84
N LEU A 205 2.17 -2.30 8.75
CA LEU A 205 3.07 -3.13 7.95
C LEU A 205 4.20 -2.27 7.37
N THR A 206 5.43 -2.77 7.40
CA THR A 206 6.51 -2.27 6.54
C THR A 206 6.87 -3.37 5.55
N GLY A 207 6.79 -3.05 4.26
CA GLY A 207 7.17 -3.94 3.17
C GLY A 207 8.25 -3.32 2.29
N ILE A 208 8.73 -4.09 1.32
CA ILE A 208 9.70 -3.62 0.32
C ILE A 208 9.00 -3.55 -1.04
N ALA A 209 9.27 -2.50 -1.81
CA ALA A 209 9.03 -2.45 -3.25
C ALA A 209 10.38 -2.33 -3.97
N GLU A 210 10.81 -3.39 -4.64
CA GLU A 210 12.10 -3.41 -5.34
C GLU A 210 12.04 -2.57 -6.63
N ARG A 211 13.10 -1.80 -6.90
CA ARG A 211 13.26 -1.11 -8.18
C ARG A 211 13.97 -2.03 -9.15
N THR A 212 13.23 -2.66 -10.06
CA THR A 212 13.82 -3.34 -11.22
C THR A 212 14.18 -2.29 -12.25
N GLY A 213 15.47 -2.03 -12.46
CA GLY A 213 15.93 -1.22 -13.59
C GLY A 213 15.80 -2.00 -14.90
N PRO A 214 15.65 -1.32 -16.05
CA PRO A 214 15.72 -1.98 -17.35
C PRO A 214 17.08 -2.65 -17.52
N ASP A 215 17.06 -3.89 -18.00
CA ASP A 215 18.26 -4.60 -18.46
C ASP A 215 18.83 -3.85 -19.65
N SER A 216 19.87 -3.04 -19.42
CA SER A 216 20.65 -2.47 -20.50
C SER A 216 21.61 -3.54 -21.04
N GLY A 217 21.06 -4.56 -21.69
CA GLY A 217 21.84 -5.47 -22.52
C GLY A 217 22.23 -4.75 -23.81
N ARG A 218 23.53 -4.57 -24.03
CA ARG A 218 24.12 -4.29 -25.33
C ARG A 218 25.24 -5.29 -25.58
#